data_AF-A0A6L6CL57-F1
#
_entry.id   AF-A0A6L6CL57-F1
#
_cell.length_a   1.000
_cell.length_b   1.000
_cell.length_c   1.000
_cell.angle_alpha   90.00
_cell.angle_beta   90.00
_cell.angle_gamma   90.00
#
_symmetry.space_group_name_H-M   'P 1'
#
loop_
_entity.id
_entity.type
_entity.pdbx_description
1 polymer ?
#
loop_
_entity_poly.entity_id
_entity_poly.type
_entity_poly.pdbx_seq_one_letter_code
_entity_poly.pdbx_strand_id
1 'polypeptide(L)'
;MSLRFRKLLSGDPGGIPPWLGVVAEGDEAGYFVPTDAPWVVHADFGTLVGGIRALLMQALHPGSLTGVKNHSRYESDPLGRLAGTIRWLTVTTFGSKTAVA
;
A
#
# COMPACT_ATOMS: atom_id res chain seq x y z
N MET A 1 8.69 0.46 -14.81
CA MET A 1 9.23 0.02 -13.50
C MET A 1 9.91 -1.34 -13.65
N SER A 2 11.12 -1.52 -13.09
CA SER A 2 11.85 -2.79 -13.24
C SER A 2 11.09 -3.94 -12.57
N LEU A 3 11.18 -5.13 -13.14
CA LEU A 3 10.55 -6.33 -12.57
C LEU A 3 11.08 -6.61 -11.16
N ARG A 4 12.39 -6.44 -10.94
CA ARG A 4 13.02 -6.63 -9.62
C ARG A 4 12.41 -5.74 -8.55
N PHE A 5 12.15 -4.49 -8.87
CA PHE A 5 11.55 -3.53 -7.94
C PHE A 5 10.11 -3.92 -7.59
N ARG A 6 9.32 -4.34 -8.58
CA ARG A 6 7.95 -4.85 -8.35
C ARG A 6 7.95 -6.06 -7.43
N LYS A 7 8.80 -7.06 -7.71
CA LYS A 7 8.92 -8.27 -6.88
C LYS A 7 9.25 -7.93 -5.42
N LEU A 8 10.19 -7.01 -5.21
CA LEU A 8 10.61 -6.59 -3.86
C LEU A 8 9.44 -5.98 -3.07
N LEU A 9 8.67 -5.10 -3.70
CA LEU A 9 7.58 -4.38 -3.03
C LEU A 9 6.31 -5.22 -2.87
N SER A 10 5.94 -6.00 -3.88
CA SER A 10 4.71 -6.80 -3.83
C SER A 10 4.87 -8.13 -3.09
N GLY A 11 6.11 -8.59 -2.88
CA GLY A 11 6.39 -9.94 -2.39
C GLY A 11 6.04 -11.06 -3.39
N ASP A 12 5.62 -10.69 -4.61
CA ASP A 12 5.15 -11.62 -5.63
C ASP A 12 6.28 -11.93 -6.64
N PRO A 13 6.57 -13.21 -6.96
CA PRO A 13 7.63 -13.58 -7.91
C PRO A 13 7.42 -13.06 -9.34
N GLY A 14 6.19 -12.78 -9.76
CA GLY A 14 5.88 -12.16 -11.05
C GLY A 14 5.87 -10.63 -11.01
N GLY A 15 5.94 -10.03 -9.81
CA GLY A 15 5.73 -8.60 -9.61
C GLY A 15 4.31 -8.14 -9.97
N ILE A 16 3.36 -9.08 -10.02
CA ILE A 16 1.94 -8.86 -10.32
C ILE A 16 1.18 -9.63 -9.25
N PRO A 17 0.96 -9.01 -8.08
CA PRO A 17 0.28 -9.71 -7.00
C PRO A 17 -1.19 -9.99 -7.37
N PRO A 18 -1.79 -11.10 -6.89
CA PRO A 18 -3.11 -11.54 -7.31
C PRO A 18 -4.23 -10.54 -6.98
N TRP A 19 -4.04 -9.69 -5.97
CA TRP A 19 -4.98 -8.64 -5.61
C TRP A 19 -5.01 -7.45 -6.58
N LEU A 20 -4.06 -7.35 -7.51
CA LEU A 20 -4.01 -6.23 -8.46
C LEU A 20 -5.16 -6.27 -9.47
N GLY A 21 -5.65 -7.47 -9.83
CA GLY A 21 -6.80 -7.64 -10.72
C GLY A 21 -8.07 -6.96 -10.17
N VAL A 22 -8.27 -7.05 -8.85
CA VAL A 22 -9.43 -6.46 -8.14
C VAL A 22 -9.53 -4.95 -8.35
N VAL A 23 -8.40 -4.26 -8.54
CA VAL A 23 -8.39 -2.80 -8.82
C VAL A 23 -8.97 -2.48 -10.20
N ALA A 24 -8.76 -3.37 -11.18
CA ALA A 24 -9.19 -3.19 -12.56
C ALA A 24 -10.58 -3.78 -12.87
N GLU A 25 -11.11 -4.64 -11.99
CA GLU A 25 -12.36 -5.39 -12.22
C GLU A 25 -13.64 -4.62 -11.88
N GLY A 26 -13.55 -3.49 -11.17
CA GLY A 26 -14.71 -2.72 -10.72
C GLY A 26 -15.10 -1.58 -11.66
N ASP A 27 -16.36 -1.55 -12.09
CA ASP A 27 -16.95 -0.40 -12.83
C ASP A 27 -17.59 0.63 -11.90
N GLU A 28 -17.63 0.37 -10.59
CA GLU A 28 -18.19 1.27 -9.59
C GLU A 28 -17.18 2.32 -9.12
N ALA A 29 -17.68 3.50 -8.74
CA ALA A 29 -16.84 4.57 -8.19
C ALA A 29 -16.10 4.12 -6.91
N GLY A 30 -14.81 4.48 -6.84
CA GLY A 30 -13.96 4.33 -5.65
C GLY A 30 -14.25 5.37 -4.56
N TYR A 31 -13.43 5.36 -3.50
CA TYR A 31 -13.45 6.42 -2.49
C TYR A 31 -12.87 7.75 -3.00
N PHE A 32 -11.95 7.66 -3.96
CA PHE A 32 -11.27 8.80 -4.57
C PHE A 32 -11.41 8.70 -6.08
N VAL A 33 -11.50 9.85 -6.75
CA VAL A 33 -11.50 9.97 -8.22
C VAL A 33 -10.16 10.48 -8.73
N PRO A 34 -9.86 10.37 -10.04
CA PRO A 34 -8.56 10.73 -10.59
C PRO A 34 -8.03 12.15 -10.30
N THR A 35 -8.94 13.07 -9.99
CA THR A 35 -8.61 14.47 -9.66
C THR A 35 -8.38 14.71 -8.17
N ASP A 36 -8.69 13.74 -7.31
CA ASP A 36 -8.53 13.89 -5.87
C ASP A 36 -7.07 13.75 -5.45
N ALA A 37 -6.70 14.44 -4.37
CA ALA A 37 -5.32 14.49 -3.90
C ALA A 37 -4.70 13.10 -3.63
N PRO A 38 -5.39 12.13 -2.98
CA PRO A 38 -4.81 10.79 -2.79
C PRO A 38 -4.52 10.08 -4.10
N TRP A 39 -5.38 10.23 -5.11
CA TRP A 39 -5.17 9.62 -6.42
C TRP A 39 -3.94 10.22 -7.11
N VAL A 40 -3.85 11.55 -7.14
CA VAL A 40 -2.74 12.28 -7.76
C VAL A 40 -1.41 11.94 -7.08
N VAL A 41 -1.37 11.92 -5.74
CA VAL A 41 -0.14 11.66 -4.98
C VAL A 41 0.27 10.18 -5.10
N HIS A 42 -0.65 9.24 -4.88
CA HIS A 42 -0.34 7.81 -4.89
C HIS A 42 0.04 7.26 -6.27
N ALA A 43 -0.32 7.95 -7.35
CA ALA A 43 0.13 7.61 -8.70
C ALA A 43 1.59 8.04 -8.98
N ASP A 44 2.16 8.92 -8.16
CA ASP A 44 3.51 9.45 -8.32
C ASP A 44 4.56 8.74 -7.43
N PHE A 45 5.81 8.74 -7.87
CA PHE A 45 6.95 8.16 -7.13
C PHE A 45 7.21 8.86 -5.79
N GLY A 46 6.78 10.10 -5.61
CA GLY A 46 6.82 10.82 -4.34
C GLY A 46 6.14 10.06 -3.20
N THR A 47 5.20 9.17 -3.49
CA THR A 47 4.56 8.29 -2.51
C THR A 47 5.54 7.38 -1.79
N LEU A 48 6.62 6.94 -2.45
CA LEU A 48 7.67 6.14 -1.79
C LEU A 48 8.39 6.95 -0.71
N VAL A 49 8.72 8.20 -1.02
CA VAL A 49 9.37 9.13 -0.08
C VAL A 49 8.41 9.44 1.07
N GLY A 50 7.14 9.69 0.75
CA GLY A 50 6.07 9.89 1.73
C GLY A 50 5.91 8.69 2.67
N GLY A 51 5.96 7.47 2.14
CA GLY A 51 5.90 6.23 2.91
C GLY A 51 7.07 6.06 3.88
N ILE A 52 8.30 6.29 3.43
CA ILE A 52 9.49 6.25 4.30
C ILE A 52 9.36 7.28 5.43
N ARG A 53 8.97 8.51 5.10
CA ARG A 53 8.72 9.56 6.11
C ARG A 53 7.64 9.12 7.11
N ALA A 54 6.54 8.54 6.63
CA ALA A 54 5.46 8.06 7.49
C ALA A 54 5.94 6.98 8.47
N LEU A 55 6.79 6.05 8.02
CA LEU A 55 7.37 5.02 8.89
C LEU A 55 8.29 5.62 9.97
N LEU A 56 9.12 6.62 9.62
CA LEU A 56 9.95 7.32 10.58
C LEU A 56 9.10 8.06 11.63
N MET A 57 8.06 8.76 11.19
CA MET A 57 7.12 9.44 12.09
C MET A 57 6.37 8.44 12.99
N GLN A 58 5.98 7.28 12.46
CA GLN A 58 5.35 6.20 13.23
C GLN A 58 6.29 5.65 14.31
N ALA A 59 7.56 5.42 13.98
CA ALA A 59 8.55 4.93 14.93
C ALA A 59 8.83 5.93 16.06
N LEU A 60 8.72 7.24 15.79
CA LEU A 60 8.89 8.29 16.79
C LEU A 60 7.66 8.49 17.69
N HIS A 61 6.49 7.96 17.32
CA HIS A 61 5.25 8.13 18.08
C HIS A 61 4.98 6.92 19.00
N PRO A 62 5.10 7.06 20.35
CA PRO A 62 5.04 5.93 21.27
C PRO A 62 3.77 5.08 21.14
N GLY A 63 2.61 5.72 20.97
CA GLY A 63 1.34 5.00 20.80
C GLY A 63 1.26 4.21 19.49
N SER A 64 1.85 4.73 18.40
CA SER A 64 1.79 4.06 17.10
C SER A 64 2.76 2.88 17.10
N LEU A 65 3.99 3.11 17.59
CA LEU A 65 5.00 2.06 17.72
C LEU A 65 4.56 0.94 18.67
N THR A 66 3.87 1.25 19.77
CA THR A 66 3.32 0.22 20.67
C THR A 66 2.30 -0.68 19.95
N GLY A 67 1.42 -0.08 19.13
CA GLY A 67 0.49 -0.85 18.32
C GLY A 67 1.20 -1.75 17.29
N VAL A 68 2.23 -1.22 16.63
CA VAL A 68 3.08 -2.02 15.73
C VAL A 68 3.75 -3.17 16.49
N LYS A 69 4.39 -2.89 17.63
CA LYS A 69 5.08 -3.90 18.43
C LYS A 69 4.15 -5.04 18.89
N ASN A 70 2.93 -4.71 19.30
CA ASN A 70 2.01 -5.68 19.90
C ASN A 70 1.15 -6.42 18.87
N HIS A 71 0.91 -5.85 17.68
CA HIS A 71 -0.09 -6.35 16.73
C HIS A 71 0.43 -6.51 15.29
N SER A 72 1.71 -6.25 15.03
CA SER A 72 2.32 -6.42 13.71
C SER A 72 3.26 -7.62 13.68
N ARG A 73 3.28 -8.33 12.56
CA ARG A 73 4.28 -9.36 12.24
C ARG A 73 5.54 -8.78 11.57
N TYR A 74 5.85 -7.50 11.75
CA TYR A 74 6.91 -6.83 11.00
C TYR A 74 8.32 -7.40 11.26
N GLU A 75 8.56 -7.96 12.45
CA GLU A 75 9.86 -8.55 12.80
C GLU A 75 10.10 -9.88 12.09
N SER A 76 9.06 -10.72 11.97
CA SER A 76 9.15 -12.03 11.34
C SER A 76 8.87 -12.01 9.84
N ASP A 77 8.11 -11.02 9.37
CA ASP A 77 7.70 -10.85 7.96
C ASP A 77 7.62 -9.35 7.57
N PRO A 78 8.76 -8.65 7.45
CA PRO A 78 8.78 -7.23 7.12
C PRO A 78 8.27 -6.94 5.70
N LEU A 79 8.68 -7.77 4.73
CA LEU A 79 8.29 -7.58 3.33
C LEU A 79 6.82 -7.93 3.08
N GLY A 80 6.29 -8.98 3.71
CA GLY A 80 4.87 -9.30 3.62
C GLY A 80 3.99 -8.28 4.34
N ARG A 81 4.49 -7.62 5.40
CA ARG A 81 3.82 -6.43 5.98
C ARG A 81 3.81 -5.25 5.01
N LEU A 82 4.94 -4.94 4.39
CA LEU A 82 5.03 -3.87 3.40
C LEU A 82 4.09 -4.12 2.21
N ALA A 83 4.08 -5.34 1.67
CA ALA A 83 3.16 -5.75 0.61
C ALA A 83 1.69 -5.58 1.02
N GLY A 84 1.35 -5.88 2.27
CA GLY A 84 0.01 -5.64 2.83
C GLY A 84 -0.36 -4.15 2.87
N THR A 85 0.55 -3.28 3.28
CA THR A 85 0.36 -1.82 3.24
C THR A 85 0.18 -1.32 1.82
N ILE A 86 0.99 -1.81 0.87
CA ILE A 86 0.90 -1.45 -0.55
C ILE A 86 -0.44 -1.89 -1.13
N ARG A 87 -0.88 -3.12 -0.84
CA ARG A 87 -2.22 -3.60 -1.21
C ARG A 87 -3.30 -2.65 -0.68
N TRP A 88 -3.29 -2.39 0.62
CA TRP A 88 -4.29 -1.55 1.26
C TRP A 88 -4.34 -0.15 0.63
N LEU A 89 -3.18 0.49 0.45
CA LEU A 89 -3.07 1.82 -0.14
C LEU A 89 -3.57 1.83 -1.59
N THR A 90 -3.16 0.84 -2.39
CA THR A 90 -3.52 0.75 -3.81
C THR A 90 -5.03 0.49 -3.98
N VAL A 91 -5.57 -0.49 -3.27
CA VAL A 91 -7.00 -0.86 -3.37
C VAL A 91 -7.89 0.27 -2.84
N THR A 92 -7.54 0.88 -1.71
CA THR A 92 -8.33 1.99 -1.14
C THR A 92 -8.31 3.24 -2.02
N THR A 93 -7.20 3.49 -2.73
CA THR A 93 -7.07 4.68 -3.56
C THR A 93 -7.68 4.49 -4.94
N PHE A 94 -7.39 3.36 -5.59
CA PHE A 94 -7.65 3.15 -7.01
C PHE A 94 -8.78 2.17 -7.30
N GLY A 95 -9.16 1.33 -6.34
CA GLY A 95 -10.23 0.35 -6.49
C GLY A 95 -11.62 0.94 -6.26
N SER A 96 -12.65 0.20 -6.68
CA SER A 96 -14.04 0.49 -6.33
C SER A 96 -14.27 0.39 -4.82
N LYS A 97 -15.34 1.01 -4.29
CA LYS A 97 -15.68 0.86 -2.86
C LYS A 97 -15.92 -0.60 -2.46
N THR A 98 -16.47 -1.40 -3.37
CA THR A 98 -16.70 -2.84 -3.17
C THR A 98 -15.40 -3.63 -3.09
N ALA A 99 -14.32 -3.18 -3.75
CA ALA A 99 -13.00 -3.80 -3.66
C ALA A 99 -12.31 -3.60 -2.30
N VAL A 100 -12.74 -2.63 -1.49
CA VAL A 100 -12.13 -2.30 -0.18
C VAL A 100 -12.65 -3.18 0.97
N ALA A 101 -13.66 -4.02 0.71
CA ALA A 101 -14.32 -4.87 1.72
C ALA A 101 -13.42 -5.95 2.34
#